data_AF-A0A5B8W8T7-F1
#
_entry.id   AF-A0A5B8W8T7-F1
#
_cell.length_a   1.000
_cell.length_b   1.000
_cell.length_c   1.000
_cell.angle_alpha   90.00
_cell.angle_beta   90.00
_cell.angle_gamma   90.00
#
_symmetry.space_group_name_H-M   'P 1'
#
loop_
_entity.id
_entity.type
_entity.pdbx_description
1 polymer ?
#
loop_
_entity_poly.entity_id
_entity_poly.type
_entity_poly.pdbx_seq_one_letter_code
_entity_poly.pdbx_strand_id
1 'polypeptide(L)'
;MFYDDLERTIEKQYKTPVDIVHPKDKAKLNEMLNDYIKKHLVIKAGNKVIALTYLGYEIQEDGAWVYFEAKGISKPKKIDVHDDLLYTEHPQQINMLHVTVGGERKSDKLDNPDSEAGFTF
;
A
#
# COMPACT_ATOMS: atom_id res chain seq x y z
N MET A 1 3.14 1.61 7.44
CA MET A 1 3.48 3.04 7.32
C MET A 1 3.14 3.74 8.63
N PHE A 2 3.70 4.91 8.94
CA PHE A 2 3.30 5.62 10.16
C PHE A 2 1.81 6.01 10.10
N TYR A 3 1.09 5.81 11.20
CA TYR A 3 -0.37 5.99 11.18
C TYR A 3 -0.76 7.47 11.03
N ASP A 4 0.02 8.39 11.59
CA ASP A 4 -0.24 9.83 11.56
C ASP A 4 0.03 10.43 10.17
N ASP A 5 1.07 9.95 9.47
CA ASP A 5 1.33 10.32 8.07
C ASP A 5 0.18 9.86 7.15
N LEU A 6 -0.30 8.63 7.36
CA LEU A 6 -1.44 8.09 6.63
C LEU A 6 -2.72 8.90 6.92
N GLU A 7 -2.99 9.18 8.20
CA GLU A 7 -4.12 10.00 8.64
C GLU A 7 -4.12 11.36 7.95
N ARG A 8 -3.00 12.11 8.03
CA ARG A 8 -2.85 13.41 7.39
C ARG A 8 -3.06 13.35 5.88
N THR A 9 -2.58 12.30 5.23
CA THR A 9 -2.74 12.12 3.78
C THR A 9 -4.22 11.92 3.42
N ILE A 10 -4.93 11.05 4.15
CA ILE A 10 -6.36 10.83 3.95
C ILE A 10 -7.16 12.11 4.26
N GLU A 11 -6.85 12.80 5.35
CA GLU A 11 -7.52 14.06 5.72
C GLU A 11 -7.39 15.13 4.63
N LYS A 12 -6.19 15.29 4.05
CA LYS A 12 -5.95 16.23 2.96
C LYS A 12 -6.68 15.86 1.68
N GLN A 13 -6.68 14.58 1.31
CA GLN A 13 -7.35 14.09 0.11
C GLN A 13 -8.88 14.26 0.20
N TYR A 14 -9.48 13.93 1.35
CA TYR A 14 -10.92 13.93 1.53
C TYR A 14 -11.48 15.17 2.24
N LYS A 15 -10.60 16.11 2.64
CA LYS A 15 -10.92 17.34 3.36
C LYS A 15 -11.84 17.10 4.56
N THR A 16 -11.63 15.99 5.24
CA THR A 16 -12.46 15.51 6.34
C THR A 16 -11.53 15.04 7.46
N PRO A 17 -11.78 15.42 8.73
CA PRO A 17 -10.98 14.91 9.84
C PRO A 17 -11.09 13.39 9.96
N VAL A 18 -9.97 12.72 10.17
CA VAL A 18 -9.87 11.28 10.33
C VAL A 18 -9.14 10.99 11.63
N ASP A 19 -9.64 9.99 12.36
CA ASP A 19 -8.90 9.37 13.46
C ASP A 19 -8.78 7.89 13.10
N ILE A 20 -7.59 7.47 12.67
CA ILE A 20 -7.37 6.09 12.24
C ILE A 20 -7.35 5.13 13.44
N VAL A 21 -6.97 5.63 14.61
CA VAL A 21 -6.88 4.82 15.84
C VAL A 21 -8.28 4.60 16.44
N HIS A 22 -9.11 5.65 16.46
CA HIS A 22 -10.46 5.65 17.01
C HIS A 22 -11.50 6.21 16.01
N PRO A 23 -11.76 5.51 14.90
CA PRO A 23 -12.62 6.04 13.85
C PRO A 23 -14.07 6.18 14.33
N LYS A 24 -14.64 7.37 14.10
CA LYS A 24 -16.08 7.61 14.31
C LYS A 24 -16.95 6.74 13.40
N ASP A 25 -16.49 6.52 12.17
CA ASP A 25 -17.12 5.65 11.17
C ASP A 25 -16.05 4.76 10.52
N LYS A 26 -15.95 3.53 11.00
CA LYS A 26 -14.97 2.55 10.53
C LYS A 26 -15.24 2.11 9.09
N ALA A 27 -16.49 2.07 8.65
CA ALA A 27 -16.82 1.67 7.28
C ALA A 27 -16.33 2.72 6.29
N LYS A 28 -16.61 4.00 6.57
CA LYS A 28 -16.12 5.11 5.76
C LYS A 28 -14.59 5.19 5.76
N LEU A 29 -13.93 4.97 6.90
CA LEU A 29 -12.47 4.93 6.94
C LEU A 29 -11.91 3.81 6.06
N ASN A 30 -12.46 2.60 6.15
CA ASN A 30 -12.05 1.48 5.31
C ASN A 30 -12.20 1.79 3.82
N GLU A 31 -13.27 2.47 3.41
CA GLU A 31 -13.46 2.92 2.02
C GLU A 31 -12.37 3.90 1.58
N MET A 32 -12.07 4.91 2.41
CA MET A 32 -11.03 5.91 2.12
C MET A 32 -9.64 5.27 2.02
N LEU A 33 -9.30 4.36 2.93
CA LEU A 33 -8.05 3.61 2.92
C LEU A 33 -7.95 2.72 1.67
N ASN A 34 -8.99 1.96 1.36
CA ASN A 34 -9.03 1.09 0.19
C ASN A 34 -8.84 1.89 -1.11
N ASP A 35 -9.55 3.02 -1.26
CA ASP A 35 -9.42 3.88 -2.44
C ASP A 35 -8.02 4.49 -2.56
N TYR A 36 -7.48 5.05 -1.47
CA TYR A 36 -6.15 5.65 -1.46
C TYR A 36 -5.07 4.62 -1.82
N ILE A 37 -5.00 3.51 -1.10
CA ILE A 37 -3.95 2.52 -1.34
C ILE A 37 -4.04 1.95 -2.76
N LYS A 38 -5.24 1.69 -3.30
CA LYS A 38 -5.37 1.14 -4.66
C LYS A 38 -5.02 2.12 -5.78
N LYS A 39 -5.00 3.42 -5.49
CA LYS A 39 -4.51 4.45 -6.43
C LYS A 39 -3.00 4.54 -6.44
N HIS A 40 -2.36 4.28 -5.29
CA HIS A 40 -0.93 4.49 -5.07
C HIS A 40 -0.09 3.20 -5.07
N LEU A 41 -0.74 2.03 -4.95
CA LEU A 41 -0.10 0.72 -5.00
C LEU A 41 -0.75 -0.14 -6.10
N VAL A 42 0.00 -0.38 -7.17
CA VAL A 42 -0.43 -1.25 -8.28
C VAL A 42 0.55 -2.39 -8.46
N ILE A 43 0.05 -3.62 -8.36
CA ILE A 43 0.87 -4.83 -8.51
C ILE A 43 0.47 -5.55 -9.79
N LYS A 44 1.45 -5.96 -10.58
CA LYS A 44 1.28 -6.77 -11.79
C LYS A 44 2.01 -8.10 -11.64
N ALA A 45 1.34 -9.20 -11.99
CA ALA A 45 1.96 -10.51 -12.15
C ALA A 45 2.09 -10.81 -13.64
N GLY A 46 3.34 -10.84 -14.14
CA GLY A 46 3.61 -10.82 -15.58
C GLY A 46 3.00 -9.56 -16.21
N ASN A 47 2.09 -9.75 -17.17
CA ASN A 47 1.45 -8.63 -17.89
C ASN A 47 0.04 -8.28 -17.35
N LYS A 48 -0.39 -8.85 -16.23
CA LYS A 48 -1.74 -8.66 -15.68
C LYS A 48 -1.70 -7.88 -14.37
N VAL A 49 -2.49 -6.81 -14.29
CA VAL A 49 -2.75 -6.10 -13.03
C VAL A 49 -3.52 -7.02 -12.09
N ILE A 50 -3.06 -7.12 -10.85
CA ILE A 50 -3.69 -7.92 -9.81
C ILE A 50 -4.83 -7.11 -9.19
N ALA A 51 -6.03 -7.69 -9.16
CA ALA A 51 -7.16 -7.09 -8.47
C ALA A 51 -7.05 -7.32 -6.96
N LEU A 52 -6.64 -6.28 -6.23
CA LEU A 52 -6.54 -6.30 -4.77
C LEU A 52 -7.92 -6.13 -4.12
N THR A 53 -8.19 -6.99 -3.14
CA THR A 53 -9.36 -6.95 -2.25
C THR A 53 -8.91 -6.51 -0.87
N TYR A 54 -9.49 -5.43 -0.36
CA TYR A 54 -9.20 -4.93 0.98
C TYR A 54 -9.71 -5.88 2.06
N LEU A 55 -8.87 -6.17 3.05
CA LEU A 55 -9.20 -7.03 4.19
C LEU A 55 -9.42 -6.24 5.48
N GLY A 56 -8.69 -5.14 5.66
CA GLY A 56 -8.73 -4.35 6.88
C GLY A 56 -7.42 -3.66 7.16
N TYR A 57 -7.34 -3.03 8.33
CA TYR A 57 -6.13 -2.43 8.85
C TYR A 57 -6.03 -2.68 10.36
N GLU A 58 -4.81 -2.61 10.88
CA GLU A 58 -4.54 -2.58 12.32
C GLU A 58 -3.49 -1.52 12.64
N ILE A 59 -3.53 -1.02 13.87
CA ILE A 59 -2.51 -0.13 14.42
C ILE A 59 -1.66 -0.95 15.39
N GLN A 60 -0.35 -0.93 15.17
CA GLN A 60 0.63 -1.57 16.03
C GLN A 60 1.74 -0.57 16.30
N GLU A 61 1.89 -0.18 17.57
CA GLU A 61 2.77 0.92 17.99
C GLU A 61 2.47 2.17 17.15
N ASP A 62 3.46 2.73 16.47
CA ASP A 62 3.30 3.90 15.60
C ASP A 62 2.98 3.52 14.14
N GLY A 63 2.79 2.23 13.85
CA GLY A 63 2.54 1.72 12.52
C GLY A 63 1.06 1.43 12.22
N ALA A 64 0.59 1.91 11.06
CA ALA A 64 -0.59 1.40 10.39
C ALA A 64 -0.21 0.28 9.41
N TRP A 65 -0.80 -0.89 9.64
CA TRP A 65 -0.73 -2.05 8.75
C TRP A 65 -2.03 -2.15 7.98
N VAL A 66 -1.94 -2.25 6.64
CA VAL A 66 -3.11 -2.32 5.77
C VAL A 66 -3.02 -3.58 4.93
N TYR A 67 -4.07 -4.41 4.99
CA TYR A 67 -4.06 -5.74 4.39
C TYR A 67 -4.92 -5.81 3.14
N PHE A 68 -4.35 -6.39 2.10
CA PHE A 68 -5.04 -6.72 0.86
C PHE A 68 -4.77 -8.18 0.49
N GLU A 69 -5.74 -8.83 -0.15
CA GLU A 69 -5.58 -10.14 -0.77
C GLU A 69 -5.89 -10.11 -2.26
N ALA A 70 -5.33 -11.07 -2.99
CA ALA A 70 -5.75 -11.41 -4.34
C ALA A 70 -5.78 -12.93 -4.49
N LYS A 71 -6.77 -13.44 -5.21
CA LYS A 71 -7.00 -14.87 -5.42
C LYS A 71 -6.79 -15.23 -6.88
N GLY A 72 -6.53 -16.52 -7.13
CA GLY A 72 -6.38 -17.05 -8.50
C GLY A 72 -5.09 -16.64 -9.21
N ILE A 73 -4.06 -16.23 -8.46
CA ILE A 73 -2.75 -15.91 -9.01
C ILE A 73 -1.88 -17.17 -8.97
N SER A 74 -1.51 -17.69 -10.14
CA SER A 74 -0.51 -18.76 -10.24
C SER A 74 0.87 -18.23 -9.87
N LYS A 75 1.81 -19.11 -9.49
CA LYS A 75 3.18 -18.72 -9.07
C LYS A 75 3.84 -17.83 -10.16
N PRO A 76 3.98 -16.52 -9.93
CA PRO A 76 4.42 -15.60 -10.96
C PRO A 76 5.94 -15.65 -11.11
N LYS A 77 6.44 -15.61 -12.35
CA LYS A 77 7.87 -15.48 -12.65
C LYS A 77 8.35 -14.03 -12.60
N LYS A 78 7.43 -13.08 -12.72
CA LYS A 78 7.70 -11.65 -12.70
C LYS A 78 6.62 -10.92 -11.92
N ILE A 79 7.02 -10.05 -11.01
CA ILE A 79 6.16 -9.10 -10.31
C ILE A 79 6.67 -7.69 -10.62
N ASP A 80 5.80 -6.82 -11.12
CA ASP A 80 6.09 -5.39 -11.23
C ASP A 80 5.19 -4.66 -10.21
N VAL A 81 5.77 -3.72 -9.48
CA VAL A 81 5.11 -2.94 -8.42
C VAL A 81 5.28 -1.46 -8.75
N HIS A 82 4.17 -0.74 -8.80
CA HIS A 82 4.14 0.70 -8.65
C HIS A 82 3.76 1.01 -7.20
N ASP A 83 4.57 1.79 -6.48
CA ASP A 83 4.31 2.23 -5.11
C ASP A 83 4.80 3.68 -4.91
N ASP A 84 3.86 4.62 -4.86
CA ASP A 84 4.08 6.03 -4.53
C ASP A 84 3.33 6.45 -3.25
N LEU A 85 3.04 5.49 -2.37
CA LEU A 85 2.37 5.75 -1.11
C LEU A 85 3.08 6.86 -0.33
N LEU A 86 2.29 7.85 0.08
CA LEU A 86 2.66 9.02 0.88
C LEU A 86 3.56 10.05 0.18
N TYR A 87 3.94 9.82 -1.08
CA TYR A 87 4.90 10.69 -1.79
C TYR A 87 4.44 12.15 -1.92
N THR A 88 3.15 12.37 -2.09
CA THR A 88 2.59 13.72 -2.26
C THR A 88 2.80 14.59 -1.02
N GLU A 89 2.68 14.01 0.18
CA GLU A 89 2.74 14.75 1.44
C GLU A 89 4.12 14.65 2.12
N HIS A 90 4.93 13.67 1.71
CA HIS A 90 6.22 13.34 2.31
C HIS A 90 7.31 13.28 1.22
N PRO A 91 7.98 14.41 0.90
CA PRO A 91 9.00 14.46 -0.16
C PRO A 91 10.25 13.59 0.11
N GLN A 92 10.47 13.21 1.37
CA GLN A 92 11.58 12.35 1.79
C GLN A 92 11.14 10.90 2.03
N GLN A 93 9.93 10.55 1.59
CA GLN A 93 9.38 9.21 1.77
C GLN A 93 10.23 8.16 1.07
N ILE A 94 10.40 7.04 1.77
CA ILE A 94 11.06 5.85 1.26
C ILE A 94 10.11 4.67 1.44
N ASN A 95 9.80 3.97 0.36
CA ASN A 95 9.00 2.76 0.39
C ASN A 95 9.92 1.54 0.22
N MET A 96 9.91 0.64 1.20
CA MET A 96 10.68 -0.61 1.16
C MET A 96 9.76 -1.76 0.74
N LEU A 97 10.12 -2.43 -0.34
CA LEU A 97 9.36 -3.54 -0.90
C LEU A 97 10.03 -4.86 -0.53
N HIS A 98 9.25 -5.79 0.00
CA HIS A 98 9.66 -7.18 0.23
C HIS A 98 8.69 -8.12 -0.48
N VAL A 99 9.16 -8.76 -1.55
CA VAL A 99 8.35 -9.66 -2.37
C VAL A 99 8.83 -11.09 -2.18
N THR A 100 7.94 -11.97 -1.73
CA THR A 100 8.24 -13.39 -1.49
C THR A 100 7.42 -14.28 -2.41
N VAL A 101 8.08 -15.10 -3.23
CA VAL A 101 7.41 -16.04 -4.14
C VAL A 101 7.94 -17.45 -3.92
N GLY A 102 7.08 -18.36 -3.44
CA GLY A 102 7.44 -19.76 -3.23
C GLY A 102 8.66 -19.98 -2.32
N GLY A 103 8.83 -19.13 -1.31
CA GLY A 103 9.93 -19.20 -0.33
C GLY A 103 11.15 -18.34 -0.66
N GLU A 104 11.29 -17.84 -1.89
CA GLU A 104 12.36 -16.90 -2.26
C GLU A 104 11.89 -15.46 -2.01
N ARG A 105 12.68 -14.68 -1.25
CA ARG A 105 12.41 -13.26 -0.98
C ARG A 105 13.37 -12.37 -1.78
N LYS A 106 12.83 -11.36 -2.46
CA LYS A 106 13.58 -10.24 -3.05
C LYS A 106 13.10 -8.94 -2.43
N SER A 107 13.99 -7.96 -2.40
CA SER A 107 13.72 -6.67 -1.79
C SER A 107 14.18 -5.56 -2.71
N ASP A 108 13.45 -4.45 -2.68
CA ASP A 108 13.87 -3.21 -3.33
C ASP A 108 13.50 -2.02 -2.46
N LYS A 109 14.11 -0.87 -2.73
CA LYS A 109 13.87 0.38 -2.03
C LYS A 109 13.57 1.46 -3.05
N LEU A 110 12.46 2.15 -2.86
CA LEU A 110 11.99 3.24 -3.68
C LEU A 110 12.14 4.54 -2.88
N ASP A 111 13.04 5.42 -3.32
CA ASP A 111 13.18 6.78 -2.78
C ASP A 111 12.37 7.74 -3.66
N ASN A 112 11.46 8.54 -3.10
CA ASN A 112 10.68 9.51 -3.86
C ASN A 112 11.59 10.40 -4.75
N PRO A 113 11.40 10.45 -6.10
CA PRO A 113 10.21 10.06 -6.86
C PRO A 113 10.23 8.68 -7.53
N ASP A 114 11.25 7.85 -7.31
CA ASP A 114 11.26 6.49 -7.84
C ASP A 114 10.08 5.71 -7.23
N SER A 115 9.23 5.14 -8.09
CA SER A 115 7.97 4.50 -7.69
C SER A 115 7.75 3.14 -8.35
N GLU A 116 8.68 2.68 -9.20
CA GLU A 116 8.54 1.44 -9.96
C GLU A 116 9.62 0.44 -9.57
N ALA A 117 9.23 -0.79 -9.24
CA ALA A 117 10.14 -1.89 -8.94
C ALA A 117 9.74 -3.17 -9.70
N GLY A 118 10.72 -3.91 -10.20
CA GLY A 118 10.52 -5.15 -10.95
C GLY A 118 11.30 -6.32 -10.35
N PHE A 119 10.60 -7.41 -10.06
CA PHE A 119 11.16 -8.63 -9.45
C PHE A 119 10.97 -9.82 -10.38
N THR A 120 12.04 -10.54 -10.68
CA THR A 120 11.99 -11.80 -11.45
C THR A 120 12.38 -12.97 -10.57
N PHE A 121 11.64 -14.08 -10.60
CA PHE A 121 11.81 -15.30 -9.77
C PHE A 121 11.92 -16.55 -10.65
#